data_AF-A0A8B9L1G4-F1
#
_entry.id   AF-A0A8B9L1G4-F1
#
_cell.length_a   1.000
_cell.length_b   1.000
_cell.length_c   1.000
_cell.angle_alpha   90.00
_cell.angle_beta   90.00
_cell.angle_gamma   90.00
#
_symmetry.space_group_name_H-M   'P 1'
#
loop_
_entity.id
_entity.type
_entity.pdbx_description
1 polymer ?
#
loop_
_entity_poly.entity_id
_entity_poly.type
_entity_poly.pdbx_seq_one_letter_code
_entity_poly.pdbx_strand_id
1 'polypeptide(L)'
;PKTEFLESGAGAGLKHVYSILMQYQRHTARSAADLVLLCLTTVFFLCALSDDITLTVDGKDTYEEVKRMERYRECRRTQGVSTTDLVGRMLLMTKAHHTNMVSNRHHADNFGKGPKGHSPWTGVSQFLQTSQKIIQFASGKEPQPGDTIIYVAGAFDLFHIGHVDFLETVFKQAERPYVIVGLHFDQEVNRYKGKNYPIMNIHERTLSVLACRYVSEVVIGAPYAVNKDLLDHFRVDMVCHGQTEVFPDKDGTDPYAEPKKRGIFRIINSRNGLTTDDIVQRIIENRLQFEARNQKKEAKEMAVIEALKRREDEEKNQAAAQ
;
A
#
# COMPACT_ATOMS: atom_id res chain seq x y z
N PRO A 1 -12.86 29.11 36.98
CA PRO A 1 -13.49 29.29 35.65
C PRO A 1 -12.46 29.74 34.59
N LYS A 2 -11.74 28.76 34.00
CA LYS A 2 -11.02 28.91 32.74
C LYS A 2 -11.02 27.54 32.06
N THR A 3 -11.87 27.39 31.06
CA THR A 3 -11.93 26.26 30.13
C THR A 3 -12.26 26.86 28.77
N GLU A 4 -11.34 26.80 27.83
CA GLU A 4 -11.68 26.85 26.42
C GLU A 4 -10.71 25.99 25.62
N PHE A 5 -11.32 25.21 24.73
CA PHE A 5 -10.81 24.01 24.08
C PHE A 5 -9.73 24.33 23.04
N LEU A 6 -8.59 23.66 23.16
CA LEU A 6 -7.63 23.45 22.08
C LEU A 6 -7.89 22.05 21.51
N GLU A 7 -8.84 21.94 20.57
CA GLU A 7 -9.01 20.73 19.77
C GLU A 7 -8.14 20.76 18.51
N SER A 8 -7.42 19.66 18.31
CA SER A 8 -6.37 19.44 17.33
C SER A 8 -6.94 19.16 15.93
N GLY A 9 -6.99 20.19 15.08
CA GLY A 9 -7.53 20.17 13.72
C GLY A 9 -6.80 19.30 12.67
N ALA A 10 -5.80 18.50 13.04
CA ALA A 10 -5.05 17.68 12.07
C ALA A 10 -5.69 16.29 11.81
N GLY A 11 -6.48 15.75 12.74
CA GLY A 11 -7.05 14.40 12.64
C GLY A 11 -8.33 14.31 11.80
N ALA A 12 -9.13 15.38 11.76
CA ALA A 12 -10.40 15.41 11.05
C ALA A 12 -10.22 15.60 9.52
N GLY A 13 -9.19 16.36 9.10
CA GLY A 13 -8.95 16.66 7.69
C GLY A 13 -8.53 15.45 6.86
N LEU A 14 -7.64 14.59 7.36
CA LEU A 14 -7.19 13.40 6.62
C LEU A 14 -8.31 12.37 6.43
N LYS A 15 -9.16 12.17 7.44
CA LYS A 15 -10.30 11.25 7.36
C LYS A 15 -11.35 11.75 6.36
N HIS A 16 -11.53 13.06 6.24
CA HIS A 16 -12.45 13.66 5.26
C HIS A 16 -11.93 13.54 3.82
N VAL A 17 -10.64 13.82 3.59
CA VAL A 17 -10.01 13.71 2.26
C VAL A 17 -9.97 12.26 1.76
N TYR A 18 -9.65 11.29 2.62
CA TYR A 18 -9.71 9.86 2.27
C TYR A 18 -11.15 9.37 2.08
N SER A 19 -12.12 9.91 2.83
CA SER A 19 -13.53 9.56 2.65
C SER A 19 -14.05 10.02 1.28
N ILE A 20 -13.66 11.22 0.85
CA ILE A 20 -14.00 11.82 -0.44
C ILE A 20 -13.34 11.06 -1.60
N LEU A 21 -12.05 10.73 -1.52
CA LEU A 21 -11.35 9.94 -2.55
C LEU A 21 -11.98 8.57 -2.78
N MET A 22 -12.44 7.92 -1.71
CA MET A 22 -13.10 6.61 -1.77
C MET A 22 -14.59 6.70 -2.16
N GLN A 23 -15.29 7.81 -1.89
CA GLN A 23 -16.63 8.07 -2.44
C GLN A 23 -16.58 8.39 -3.95
N TYR A 24 -15.49 8.99 -4.42
CA TYR A 24 -15.30 9.38 -5.82
C TYR A 24 -15.04 8.18 -6.76
N GLN A 25 -14.60 7.01 -6.23
CA GLN A 25 -14.50 5.78 -7.03
C GLN A 25 -15.86 5.20 -7.45
N ARG A 26 -17.01 5.75 -7.00
CA ARG A 26 -18.36 5.24 -7.34
C ARG A 26 -19.20 6.10 -8.27
N HIS A 27 -18.86 7.36 -8.53
CA HIS A 27 -19.71 8.23 -9.36
C HIS A 27 -18.96 8.83 -10.55
N THR A 28 -19.46 8.47 -11.74
CA THR A 28 -19.07 8.92 -13.08
C THR A 28 -19.01 10.44 -13.20
N ALA A 29 -17.82 11.03 -13.27
CA ALA A 29 -17.62 12.37 -13.83
C ALA A 29 -17.48 12.25 -15.36
N ARG A 30 -18.37 12.92 -16.11
CA ARG A 30 -18.47 12.81 -17.57
C ARG A 30 -17.53 13.76 -18.34
N SER A 31 -16.78 14.63 -17.69
CA SER A 31 -15.68 15.37 -18.32
C SER A 31 -14.67 15.91 -17.31
N ALA A 32 -13.42 16.11 -17.75
CA ALA A 32 -12.36 16.72 -16.94
C ALA A 32 -12.61 18.22 -16.65
N ALA A 33 -13.49 18.88 -17.40
CA ALA A 33 -13.79 20.31 -17.23
C ALA A 33 -14.67 20.58 -15.99
N ASP A 34 -15.59 19.66 -15.67
CA ASP A 34 -16.46 19.78 -14.49
C ASP A 34 -15.68 19.63 -13.17
N LEU A 35 -14.57 18.87 -13.22
CA LEU A 35 -13.64 18.67 -12.10
C LEU A 35 -12.85 19.93 -11.75
N VAL A 36 -12.47 20.73 -12.75
CA VAL A 36 -11.70 21.97 -12.55
C VAL A 36 -12.60 23.06 -11.96
N LEU A 37 -13.84 23.16 -12.43
CA LEU A 37 -14.75 24.23 -12.00
C LEU A 37 -15.25 24.05 -10.56
N LEU A 38 -15.49 22.82 -10.11
CA LEU A 38 -15.86 22.53 -8.72
C LEU A 38 -14.69 22.77 -7.73
N CYS A 39 -13.45 22.54 -8.18
CA CYS A 39 -12.23 22.75 -7.38
C CYS A 39 -11.93 24.23 -7.10
N LEU A 40 -12.46 25.14 -7.94
CA LEU A 40 -12.26 26.58 -7.82
C LEU A 40 -13.24 27.26 -6.85
N THR A 41 -14.40 26.66 -6.59
CA THR A 41 -15.44 27.25 -5.72
C THR A 41 -15.43 26.74 -4.27
N THR A 42 -14.60 25.75 -3.94
CA THR A 42 -14.52 25.16 -2.60
C THR A 42 -13.11 25.32 -2.05
N VAL A 43 -12.99 25.53 -0.72
CA VAL A 43 -11.73 25.73 0.02
C VAL A 43 -10.88 24.46 0.00
N PHE A 44 -10.29 24.13 -1.15
CA PHE A 44 -9.35 23.03 -1.30
C PHE A 44 -7.92 23.57 -1.16
N PHE A 45 -7.19 23.07 -0.17
CA PHE A 45 -5.75 23.21 -0.10
C PHE A 45 -5.11 22.09 -0.91
N LEU A 46 -4.07 22.41 -1.68
CA LEU A 46 -3.21 21.44 -2.33
C LEU A 46 -2.17 20.96 -1.32
N CYS A 47 -2.12 19.65 -1.09
CA CYS A 47 -1.10 19.02 -0.26
C CYS A 47 -0.04 18.36 -1.13
N ALA A 48 1.23 18.64 -0.89
CA ALA A 48 2.35 17.91 -1.48
C ALA A 48 3.29 17.36 -0.40
N LEU A 49 4.10 16.36 -0.76
CA LEU A 49 5.10 15.80 0.13
C LEU A 49 6.26 16.80 0.29
N SER A 50 6.64 17.10 1.53
CA SER A 50 7.59 18.19 1.87
C SER A 50 8.95 18.10 1.19
N ASP A 51 9.36 16.91 0.74
CA ASP A 51 10.73 16.62 0.32
C ASP A 51 10.85 16.33 -1.19
N ASP A 52 9.75 16.36 -1.95
CA ASP A 52 9.79 16.11 -3.39
C ASP A 52 10.16 17.40 -4.15
N ILE A 53 11.31 17.39 -4.82
CA ILE A 53 11.73 18.50 -5.70
C ILE A 53 10.77 18.57 -6.88
N THR A 54 9.99 19.63 -6.93
CA THR A 54 8.90 19.82 -7.90
C THR A 54 9.24 20.99 -8.82
N LEU A 55 10.39 20.92 -9.48
CA LEU A 55 10.84 21.93 -10.43
C LEU A 55 10.56 21.50 -11.88
N THR A 56 10.18 22.45 -12.70
CA THR A 56 10.16 22.33 -14.17
C THR A 56 11.58 22.27 -14.72
N VAL A 57 11.73 21.95 -16.01
CA VAL A 57 13.04 21.92 -16.70
C VAL A 57 13.77 23.26 -16.65
N ASP A 58 13.02 24.36 -16.52
CA ASP A 58 13.55 25.72 -16.41
C ASP A 58 13.87 26.12 -14.96
N GLY A 59 13.76 25.19 -14.01
CA GLY A 59 14.02 25.43 -12.58
C GLY A 59 12.90 26.16 -11.85
N LYS A 60 11.73 26.35 -12.46
CA LYS A 60 10.56 26.99 -11.85
C LYS A 60 9.75 26.00 -11.04
N ASP A 61 9.27 26.40 -9.85
CA ASP A 61 8.42 25.55 -9.01
C ASP A 61 7.08 25.23 -9.70
N THR A 62 6.75 23.94 -9.77
CA THR A 62 5.56 23.43 -10.44
C THR A 62 4.28 23.90 -9.74
N TYR A 63 4.36 24.20 -8.44
CA TYR A 63 3.25 24.67 -7.61
C TYR A 63 3.33 26.16 -7.27
N GLU A 64 4.17 26.94 -7.96
CA GLU A 64 4.40 28.36 -7.68
C GLU A 64 3.11 29.16 -7.54
N GLU A 65 2.16 28.98 -8.46
CA GLU A 65 0.89 29.71 -8.45
C GLU A 65 0.03 29.36 -7.22
N VAL A 66 -0.02 28.08 -6.83
CA VAL A 66 -0.81 27.61 -5.69
C VAL A 66 -0.15 28.03 -4.36
N LYS A 67 1.18 28.02 -4.31
CA LYS A 67 1.97 28.55 -3.19
C LYS A 67 1.73 30.05 -3.02
N ARG A 68 1.72 30.82 -4.11
CA ARG A 68 1.43 32.26 -4.11
C ARG A 68 0.02 32.58 -3.61
N MET A 69 -0.95 31.70 -3.88
CA MET A 69 -2.32 31.83 -3.37
C MET A 69 -2.49 31.35 -1.92
N GLU A 70 -1.41 31.00 -1.21
CA GLU A 70 -1.43 30.46 0.16
C GLU A 70 -2.28 29.18 0.34
N ARG A 71 -2.61 28.51 -0.77
CA ARG A 71 -3.42 27.29 -0.79
C ARG A 71 -2.58 26.02 -0.78
N TYR A 72 -1.28 26.13 -0.50
CA TYR A 72 -0.36 25.01 -0.47
C TYR A 72 -0.04 24.58 0.97
N ARG A 73 -0.01 23.27 1.21
CA ARG A 73 0.35 22.65 2.48
C ARG A 73 1.32 21.50 2.23
N GLU A 74 2.26 21.32 3.15
CA GLU A 74 3.21 20.22 3.08
C GLU A 74 2.88 19.18 4.12
N CYS A 75 2.93 17.91 3.72
CA CYS A 75 2.88 16.78 4.63
C CYS A 75 4.21 16.04 4.62
N ARG A 76 4.62 15.56 5.79
CA ARG A 76 5.84 14.77 5.92
C ARG A 76 5.67 13.42 5.21
N ARG A 77 6.74 12.95 4.58
CA ARG A 77 6.77 11.63 3.97
C ARG A 77 6.59 10.53 5.02
N THR A 78 5.84 9.49 4.68
CA THR A 78 5.70 8.30 5.51
C THR A 78 7.02 7.53 5.52
N GLN A 79 7.62 7.37 6.69
CA GLN A 79 8.85 6.62 6.90
C GLN A 79 8.66 5.12 6.64
N GLY A 80 9.62 4.50 5.95
CA GLY A 80 9.74 3.05 5.81
C GLY A 80 8.94 2.39 4.67
N VAL A 81 8.27 3.16 3.81
CA VAL A 81 7.57 2.62 2.64
C VAL A 81 7.65 3.59 1.45
N SER A 82 7.93 3.05 0.27
CA SER A 82 7.77 3.75 -1.01
C SER A 82 7.38 2.76 -2.11
N THR A 83 6.80 3.25 -3.21
CA THR A 83 6.45 2.39 -4.35
C THR A 83 7.69 1.71 -4.94
N THR A 84 8.82 2.42 -5.03
CA THR A 84 10.10 1.87 -5.50
C THR A 84 10.61 0.75 -4.58
N ASP A 85 10.51 0.92 -3.26
CA ASP A 85 10.88 -0.11 -2.29
C ASP A 85 9.98 -1.35 -2.43
N LEU A 86 8.64 -1.18 -2.49
CA LEU A 86 7.72 -2.29 -2.68
C LEU A 86 7.98 -3.06 -3.98
N VAL A 87 8.23 -2.35 -5.09
CA VAL A 87 8.63 -2.96 -6.37
C VAL A 87 9.95 -3.70 -6.22
N GLY A 88 10.93 -3.11 -5.54
CA GLY A 88 12.20 -3.75 -5.20
C GLY A 88 12.00 -5.09 -4.49
N ARG A 89 11.16 -5.12 -3.44
CA ARG A 89 10.84 -6.36 -2.70
C ARG A 89 10.20 -7.43 -3.58
N MET A 90 9.32 -7.03 -4.50
CA MET A 90 8.69 -7.96 -5.45
C MET A 90 9.71 -8.53 -6.45
N LEU A 91 10.67 -7.73 -6.91
CA LEU A 91 11.66 -8.13 -7.92
C LEU A 91 12.84 -8.91 -7.35
N LEU A 92 13.32 -8.53 -6.16
CA LEU A 92 14.52 -9.11 -5.56
C LEU A 92 14.38 -10.60 -5.29
N MET A 93 13.14 -11.07 -5.10
CA MET A 93 12.87 -12.46 -4.78
C MET A 93 13.77 -13.00 -3.64
N THR A 94 14.15 -12.13 -2.69
CA THR A 94 14.94 -12.51 -1.51
C THR A 94 14.15 -12.29 -0.23
N LYS A 95 14.42 -13.07 0.81
CA LYS A 95 13.77 -12.96 2.14
C LYS A 95 14.41 -11.90 3.04
N ALA A 96 15.36 -11.13 2.52
CA ALA A 96 16.21 -10.26 3.33
C ALA A 96 15.44 -9.07 3.95
N HIS A 97 14.30 -8.66 3.37
CA HIS A 97 13.44 -7.60 3.90
C HIS A 97 12.69 -7.97 5.18
N HIS A 98 12.66 -9.27 5.54
CA HIS A 98 12.07 -9.73 6.81
C HIS A 98 13.03 -9.62 8.00
N THR A 99 14.32 -9.41 7.74
CA THR A 99 15.36 -9.40 8.77
C THR A 99 16.11 -8.08 8.77
N ASN A 100 16.27 -7.44 9.93
CA ASN A 100 17.13 -6.25 10.13
C ASN A 100 18.65 -6.53 9.90
N MET A 101 19.01 -7.61 9.23
CA MET A 101 20.38 -8.08 9.06
C MET A 101 21.11 -7.32 7.93
N VAL A 102 22.28 -6.80 8.29
CA VAL A 102 23.11 -5.84 7.54
C VAL A 102 23.72 -6.44 6.25
N SER A 103 23.77 -7.77 6.11
CA SER A 103 24.64 -8.44 5.13
C SER A 103 24.14 -8.45 3.68
N ASN A 104 22.84 -8.27 3.42
CA ASN A 104 22.27 -8.31 2.05
C ASN A 104 21.81 -6.95 1.51
N ARG A 105 22.20 -5.85 2.17
CA ARG A 105 21.82 -4.48 1.78
C ARG A 105 22.23 -4.10 0.35
N HIS A 106 23.28 -4.72 -0.19
CA HIS A 106 23.87 -4.29 -1.47
C HIS A 106 23.02 -4.56 -2.72
N HIS A 107 22.14 -5.58 -2.73
CA HIS A 107 21.38 -5.92 -3.95
C HIS A 107 20.06 -5.16 -4.08
N ALA A 108 19.35 -4.95 -2.97
CA ALA A 108 18.06 -4.25 -2.99
C ALA A 108 18.19 -2.75 -3.26
N ASP A 109 19.26 -2.20 -2.76
CA ASP A 109 19.67 -0.83 -2.91
C ASP A 109 19.95 -0.43 -4.37
N ASN A 110 20.29 -1.35 -5.25
CA ASN A 110 20.69 -1.01 -6.63
C ASN A 110 19.52 -0.66 -7.57
N PHE A 111 18.27 -0.88 -7.16
CA PHE A 111 17.11 -0.71 -8.06
C PHE A 111 16.70 0.76 -8.29
N GLY A 112 17.27 1.72 -7.56
CA GLY A 112 16.97 3.15 -7.70
C GLY A 112 18.19 4.08 -7.62
N LYS A 113 19.42 3.58 -7.81
CA LYS A 113 20.65 4.34 -7.56
C LYS A 113 21.33 4.85 -8.82
N GLY A 114 21.65 6.15 -8.84
CA GLY A 114 22.84 6.64 -9.55
C GLY A 114 24.11 6.34 -8.74
N PRO A 115 25.32 6.34 -9.34
CA PRO A 115 26.54 5.83 -8.73
C PRO A 115 26.98 6.44 -7.38
N LYS A 116 26.35 7.53 -6.92
CA LYS A 116 26.74 8.29 -5.71
C LYS A 116 25.59 8.76 -4.80
N GLY A 117 24.34 8.36 -5.04
CA GLY A 117 23.18 8.87 -4.31
C GLY A 117 22.54 7.83 -3.38
N HIS A 118 22.63 8.02 -2.06
CA HIS A 118 21.89 7.24 -1.09
C HIS A 118 20.69 8.05 -0.58
N SER A 119 19.48 7.80 -1.11
CA SER A 119 18.27 8.37 -0.52
C SER A 119 17.85 7.51 0.69
N PRO A 120 17.63 8.11 1.88
CA PRO A 120 17.16 7.39 3.08
C PRO A 120 15.79 6.70 2.90
N TRP A 121 15.06 7.01 1.83
CA TRP A 121 13.63 6.69 1.69
C TRP A 121 13.32 5.64 0.62
N THR A 122 14.32 5.22 -0.14
CA THR A 122 14.20 4.31 -1.30
C THR A 122 14.88 2.96 -1.10
N GLY A 123 15.49 2.72 0.07
CA GLY A 123 16.03 1.42 0.44
C GLY A 123 14.95 0.48 1.01
N VAL A 124 15.33 -0.78 1.22
CA VAL A 124 14.50 -1.84 1.84
C VAL A 124 13.83 -1.33 3.11
N SER A 125 12.57 -1.75 3.37
CA SER A 125 11.78 -1.40 4.57
C SER A 125 12.63 -1.15 5.81
N GLN A 126 12.61 0.09 6.30
CA GLN A 126 13.06 0.45 7.65
C GLN A 126 11.85 0.90 8.48
N PHE A 127 10.71 0.25 8.29
CA PHE A 127 9.48 0.64 8.95
C PHE A 127 9.58 0.42 10.47
N LEU A 128 9.76 1.52 11.21
CA LEU A 128 9.77 1.51 12.67
C LEU A 128 8.34 1.67 13.20
N GLN A 129 7.76 0.60 13.70
CA GLN A 129 6.44 0.65 14.31
C GLN A 129 6.49 1.31 15.69
N THR A 130 5.50 2.15 15.99
CA THR A 130 5.33 2.75 17.32
C THR A 130 3.88 2.68 17.75
N SER A 131 3.62 2.67 19.06
CA SER A 131 2.27 2.74 19.62
C SER A 131 1.52 3.97 19.09
N GLN A 132 2.20 5.12 18.96
CA GLN A 132 1.62 6.34 18.41
C GLN A 132 1.10 6.16 16.97
N LYS A 133 1.86 5.45 16.11
CA LYS A 133 1.41 5.15 14.75
C LYS A 133 0.16 4.27 14.75
N ILE A 134 0.09 3.28 15.64
CA ILE A 134 -1.11 2.43 15.76
C ILE A 134 -2.32 3.27 16.19
N ILE A 135 -2.17 4.10 17.22
CA ILE A 135 -3.25 4.97 17.74
C ILE A 135 -3.75 5.94 16.66
N GLN A 136 -2.86 6.50 15.84
CA GLN A 136 -3.25 7.42 14.76
C GLN A 136 -4.13 6.77 13.69
N PHE A 137 -3.98 5.45 13.48
CA PHE A 137 -4.72 4.70 12.47
C PHE A 137 -5.93 3.97 13.06
N ALA A 138 -5.86 3.57 14.33
CA ALA A 138 -6.95 2.87 15.00
C ALA A 138 -8.20 3.75 15.16
N SER A 139 -9.36 3.11 15.07
CA SER A 139 -10.64 3.77 15.38
C SER A 139 -10.76 4.10 16.87
N GLY A 140 -10.17 3.25 17.73
CA GLY A 140 -10.21 3.33 19.18
C GLY A 140 -11.59 3.06 19.79
N LYS A 141 -12.52 2.49 19.02
CA LYS A 141 -13.90 2.23 19.47
C LYS A 141 -14.04 0.77 19.86
N GLU A 142 -14.56 0.51 21.05
CA GLU A 142 -14.94 -0.83 21.49
C GLU A 142 -16.35 -1.23 20.95
N PRO A 143 -16.66 -2.54 20.86
CA PRO A 143 -17.98 -3.01 20.44
C PRO A 143 -19.07 -2.53 21.40
N GLN A 144 -20.15 -1.98 20.86
CA GLN A 144 -21.28 -1.49 21.64
C GLN A 144 -22.41 -2.53 21.70
N PRO A 145 -23.30 -2.47 22.71
CA PRO A 145 -24.51 -3.29 22.72
C PRO A 145 -25.30 -3.13 21.42
N GLY A 146 -25.62 -4.26 20.79
CA GLY A 146 -26.32 -4.34 19.50
C GLY A 146 -25.41 -4.34 18.27
N ASP A 147 -24.09 -4.20 18.43
CA ASP A 147 -23.15 -4.44 17.33
C ASP A 147 -23.02 -5.96 17.07
N THR A 148 -22.83 -6.33 15.81
CA THR A 148 -22.52 -7.70 15.39
C THR A 148 -21.03 -7.83 15.17
N ILE A 149 -20.36 -8.67 15.96
CA ILE A 149 -18.91 -8.85 15.91
C ILE A 149 -18.56 -9.86 14.83
N ILE A 150 -17.91 -9.38 13.78
CA ILE A 150 -17.55 -10.19 12.61
C ILE A 150 -16.03 -10.34 12.57
N TYR A 151 -15.55 -11.59 12.59
CA TYR A 151 -14.13 -11.89 12.48
C TYR A 151 -13.77 -12.37 11.07
N VAL A 152 -12.69 -11.82 10.53
CA VAL A 152 -12.06 -12.27 9.27
C VAL A 152 -10.57 -12.44 9.51
N ALA A 153 -9.93 -13.40 8.85
CA ALA A 153 -8.50 -13.65 9.03
C ALA A 153 -7.79 -13.87 7.69
N GLY A 154 -6.50 -13.54 7.63
CA GLY A 154 -5.69 -13.78 6.45
C GLY A 154 -4.32 -13.10 6.45
N ALA A 155 -3.68 -13.13 5.28
CA ALA A 155 -2.44 -12.39 5.04
C ALA A 155 -2.69 -10.88 5.00
N PHE A 156 -3.67 -10.42 4.20
CA PHE A 156 -3.85 -8.99 3.85
C PHE A 156 -2.54 -8.32 3.36
N ASP A 157 -1.74 -9.07 2.62
CA ASP A 157 -0.49 -8.60 2.03
C ASP A 157 -0.76 -7.77 0.76
N LEU A 158 0.08 -6.75 0.53
CA LEU A 158 -0.16 -5.67 -0.44
C LEU A 158 -1.63 -5.22 -0.46
N PHE A 159 -2.17 -4.76 0.66
CA PHE A 159 -3.59 -4.47 0.83
C PHE A 159 -4.20 -3.72 -0.37
N HIS A 160 -5.07 -4.41 -1.11
CA HIS A 160 -5.54 -3.99 -2.44
C HIS A 160 -7.07 -4.00 -2.55
N ILE A 161 -7.60 -3.56 -3.70
CA ILE A 161 -9.03 -3.44 -3.97
C ILE A 161 -9.83 -4.73 -3.71
N GLY A 162 -9.26 -5.90 -4.04
CA GLY A 162 -9.90 -7.19 -3.72
C GLY A 162 -10.20 -7.38 -2.23
N HIS A 163 -9.30 -6.94 -1.32
CA HIS A 163 -9.57 -6.96 0.12
C HIS A 163 -10.63 -5.93 0.51
N VAL A 164 -10.64 -4.76 -0.12
CA VAL A 164 -11.62 -3.70 0.14
C VAL A 164 -13.03 -4.17 -0.26
N ASP A 165 -13.20 -4.78 -1.43
CA ASP A 165 -14.48 -5.32 -1.90
C ASP A 165 -14.98 -6.47 -1.01
N PHE A 166 -14.06 -7.33 -0.57
CA PHE A 166 -14.35 -8.37 0.41
C PHE A 166 -14.84 -7.77 1.74
N LEU A 167 -14.07 -6.86 2.33
CA LEU A 167 -14.40 -6.22 3.62
C LEU A 167 -15.69 -5.39 3.52
N GLU A 168 -15.96 -4.73 2.40
CA GLU A 168 -17.23 -4.06 2.18
C GLU A 168 -18.40 -5.05 2.21
N THR A 169 -18.26 -6.19 1.55
CA THR A 169 -19.32 -7.20 1.48
C THR A 169 -19.54 -7.87 2.84
N VAL A 170 -18.47 -8.05 3.62
CA VAL A 170 -18.51 -8.47 5.03
C VAL A 170 -19.23 -7.43 5.89
N PHE A 171 -18.89 -6.14 5.73
CA PHE A 171 -19.53 -5.05 6.47
C PHE A 171 -21.04 -5.01 6.25
N LYS A 172 -21.50 -5.34 5.03
CA LYS A 172 -22.94 -5.41 4.69
C LYS A 172 -23.69 -6.62 5.28
N GLN A 173 -23.02 -7.53 5.98
CA GLN A 173 -23.67 -8.70 6.58
C GLN A 173 -24.48 -8.37 7.84
N ALA A 174 -24.32 -7.17 8.40
CA ALA A 174 -25.03 -6.71 9.58
C ALA A 174 -25.41 -5.23 9.45
N GLU A 175 -26.41 -4.79 10.22
CA GLU A 175 -26.82 -3.38 10.29
C GLU A 175 -25.78 -2.54 11.05
N ARG A 176 -25.21 -3.12 12.12
CA ARG A 176 -24.18 -2.51 12.97
C ARG A 176 -22.94 -3.41 13.05
N PRO A 177 -22.15 -3.52 11.98
CA PRO A 177 -20.99 -4.42 11.94
C PRO A 177 -19.83 -3.88 12.77
N TYR A 178 -19.23 -4.74 13.59
CA TYR A 178 -17.94 -4.52 14.22
C TYR A 178 -16.94 -5.52 13.64
N VAL A 179 -16.14 -5.09 12.67
CA VAL A 179 -15.27 -5.99 11.90
C VAL A 179 -13.88 -6.05 12.52
N ILE A 180 -13.51 -7.24 12.98
CA ILE A 180 -12.19 -7.57 13.52
C ILE A 180 -11.40 -8.32 12.45
N VAL A 181 -10.23 -7.79 12.08
CA VAL A 181 -9.34 -8.42 11.09
C VAL A 181 -8.15 -9.08 11.79
N GLY A 182 -8.05 -10.40 11.70
CA GLY A 182 -6.89 -11.18 12.13
C GLY A 182 -5.78 -11.19 11.08
N LEU A 183 -4.61 -10.69 11.45
CA LEU A 183 -3.41 -10.72 10.63
C LEU A 183 -2.50 -11.87 11.05
N HIS A 184 -2.31 -12.86 10.17
CA HIS A 184 -1.37 -13.94 10.41
C HIS A 184 0.07 -13.42 10.54
N PHE A 185 0.91 -14.10 11.31
CA PHE A 185 2.35 -13.83 11.41
C PHE A 185 3.07 -14.01 10.07
N ASP A 186 4.15 -13.26 9.86
CA ASP A 186 4.91 -13.30 8.59
C ASP A 186 5.43 -14.72 8.29
N GLN A 187 5.89 -15.45 9.32
CA GLN A 187 6.34 -16.84 9.19
C GLN A 187 5.21 -17.76 8.77
N GLU A 188 4.00 -17.52 9.27
CA GLU A 188 2.81 -18.30 8.96
C GLU A 188 2.35 -18.03 7.53
N VAL A 189 2.35 -16.76 7.10
CA VAL A 189 2.09 -16.39 5.69
C VAL A 189 3.12 -17.02 4.75
N ASN A 190 4.40 -17.01 5.12
CA ASN A 190 5.44 -17.66 4.31
C ASN A 190 5.24 -19.17 4.22
N ARG A 191 4.74 -19.83 5.29
CA ARG A 191 4.48 -21.27 5.28
C ARG A 191 3.48 -21.66 4.19
N TYR A 192 2.32 -21.01 4.14
CA TYR A 192 1.24 -21.41 3.23
C TYR A 192 1.31 -20.74 1.85
N LYS A 193 1.89 -19.53 1.71
CA LYS A 193 2.11 -18.89 0.39
C LYS A 193 3.46 -19.22 -0.24
N GLY A 194 4.47 -19.55 0.57
CA GLY A 194 5.83 -19.80 0.11
C GLY A 194 6.53 -18.55 -0.43
N LYS A 195 7.60 -18.79 -1.21
CA LYS A 195 8.40 -17.76 -1.89
C LYS A 195 8.90 -16.69 -0.91
N ASN A 196 8.76 -15.42 -1.27
CA ASN A 196 9.15 -14.26 -0.48
C ASN A 196 7.95 -13.53 0.13
N TYR A 197 6.82 -14.23 0.26
CA TYR A 197 5.66 -13.67 0.92
C TYR A 197 5.79 -13.75 2.44
N PRO A 198 5.26 -12.77 3.18
CA PRO A 198 4.58 -11.59 2.67
C PRO A 198 5.55 -10.51 2.14
N ILE A 199 5.13 -9.69 1.18
CA ILE A 199 5.91 -8.55 0.69
C ILE A 199 5.99 -7.45 1.76
N MET A 200 4.87 -7.25 2.48
CA MET A 200 4.77 -6.35 3.62
C MET A 200 4.81 -7.12 4.94
N ASN A 201 5.63 -6.67 5.88
CA ASN A 201 5.69 -7.27 7.21
C ASN A 201 4.38 -7.03 7.99
N ILE A 202 4.21 -7.72 9.12
CA ILE A 202 2.98 -7.64 9.91
C ILE A 202 2.63 -6.22 10.37
N HIS A 203 3.63 -5.39 10.66
CA HIS A 203 3.40 -4.02 11.12
C HIS A 203 2.95 -3.08 10.00
N GLU A 204 3.52 -3.24 8.79
CA GLU A 204 3.09 -2.54 7.58
C GLU A 204 1.66 -2.95 7.19
N ARG A 205 1.35 -4.25 7.27
CA ARG A 205 0.00 -4.78 7.02
C ARG A 205 -1.00 -4.28 8.06
N THR A 206 -0.59 -4.15 9.32
CA THR A 206 -1.43 -3.60 10.39
C THR A 206 -1.93 -2.20 10.05
N LEU A 207 -1.02 -1.28 9.68
CA LEU A 207 -1.42 0.08 9.29
C LEU A 207 -2.26 0.10 8.02
N SER A 208 -1.92 -0.76 7.05
CA SER A 208 -2.65 -0.87 5.78
C SER A 208 -4.12 -1.26 5.99
N VAL A 209 -4.37 -2.22 6.90
CA VAL A 209 -5.71 -2.69 7.22
C VAL A 209 -6.47 -1.71 8.10
N LEU A 210 -5.83 -1.10 9.11
CA LEU A 210 -6.47 -0.08 9.96
C LEU A 210 -6.91 1.17 9.18
N ALA A 211 -6.26 1.49 8.07
CA ALA A 211 -6.67 2.58 7.18
C ALA A 211 -8.00 2.31 6.45
N CYS A 212 -8.49 1.07 6.44
CA CYS A 212 -9.73 0.70 5.78
C CYS A 212 -10.95 1.10 6.61
N ARG A 213 -11.87 1.88 6.03
CA ARG A 213 -13.10 2.35 6.70
C ARG A 213 -14.02 1.23 7.22
N TYR A 214 -13.91 0.03 6.67
CA TYR A 214 -14.75 -1.12 7.00
C TYR A 214 -14.21 -1.92 8.18
N VAL A 215 -13.02 -1.58 8.68
CA VAL A 215 -12.34 -2.29 9.76
C VAL A 215 -12.49 -1.51 11.06
N SER A 216 -12.94 -2.19 12.11
CA SER A 216 -13.06 -1.61 13.46
C SER A 216 -11.79 -1.85 14.27
N GLU A 217 -11.25 -3.07 14.20
CA GLU A 217 -10.14 -3.54 15.03
C GLU A 217 -9.25 -4.55 14.28
N VAL A 218 -7.98 -4.66 14.70
CA VAL A 218 -7.02 -5.61 14.12
C VAL A 218 -6.36 -6.47 15.20
N VAL A 219 -6.41 -7.80 15.02
CA VAL A 219 -5.60 -8.74 15.82
C VAL A 219 -4.24 -8.90 15.16
N ILE A 220 -3.23 -8.27 15.75
CA ILE A 220 -1.85 -8.34 15.28
C ILE A 220 -1.24 -9.67 15.73
N GLY A 221 -0.98 -10.58 14.78
CA GLY A 221 -0.42 -11.89 15.09
C GLY A 221 -1.51 -12.91 15.44
N ALA A 222 -2.58 -12.93 14.66
CA ALA A 222 -3.64 -13.91 14.80
C ALA A 222 -3.14 -15.33 14.51
N PRO A 223 -3.63 -16.34 15.25
CA PRO A 223 -3.36 -17.74 14.94
C PRO A 223 -3.95 -18.11 13.58
N TYR A 224 -3.37 -19.13 12.92
CA TYR A 224 -3.87 -19.60 11.63
C TYR A 224 -5.24 -20.27 11.75
N ALA A 225 -5.39 -21.18 12.72
CA ALA A 225 -6.66 -21.77 13.07
C ALA A 225 -7.50 -20.82 13.93
N VAL A 226 -8.76 -20.66 13.57
CA VAL A 226 -9.74 -19.90 14.34
C VAL A 226 -10.21 -20.76 15.51
N ASN A 227 -9.54 -20.61 16.66
CA ASN A 227 -9.78 -21.44 17.83
C ASN A 227 -10.93 -20.91 18.71
N LYS A 228 -11.39 -21.77 19.63
CA LYS A 228 -12.44 -21.45 20.60
C LYS A 228 -12.08 -20.23 21.46
N ASP A 229 -10.84 -20.15 21.92
CA ASP A 229 -10.40 -19.07 22.82
C ASP A 229 -10.50 -17.70 22.15
N LEU A 230 -10.13 -17.58 20.88
CA LEU A 230 -10.26 -16.35 20.10
C LEU A 230 -11.74 -15.97 19.92
N LEU A 231 -12.58 -16.93 19.56
CA LEU A 231 -14.01 -16.69 19.35
C LEU A 231 -14.69 -16.24 20.64
N ASP A 232 -14.36 -16.86 21.77
CA ASP A 232 -14.95 -16.55 23.07
C ASP A 232 -14.42 -15.24 23.64
N HIS A 233 -13.12 -14.94 23.45
CA HIS A 233 -12.48 -13.72 23.91
C HIS A 233 -13.08 -12.47 23.26
N PHE A 234 -13.23 -12.49 21.93
CA PHE A 234 -13.82 -11.38 21.17
C PHE A 234 -15.34 -11.43 21.08
N ARG A 235 -15.99 -12.48 21.62
CA ARG A 235 -17.45 -12.72 21.52
C ARG A 235 -17.94 -12.65 20.07
N VAL A 236 -17.27 -13.39 19.19
CA VAL A 236 -17.51 -13.35 17.75
C VAL A 236 -18.88 -13.95 17.40
N ASP A 237 -19.72 -13.18 16.71
CA ASP A 237 -21.03 -13.61 16.23
C ASP A 237 -20.97 -14.27 14.85
N MET A 238 -19.98 -13.88 14.03
CA MET A 238 -19.84 -14.34 12.66
C MET A 238 -18.38 -14.44 12.24
N VAL A 239 -18.00 -15.51 11.55
CA VAL A 239 -16.69 -15.64 10.90
C VAL A 239 -16.88 -15.65 9.41
N CYS A 240 -16.20 -14.75 8.70
CA CYS A 240 -16.28 -14.65 7.25
C CYS A 240 -14.96 -15.00 6.59
N HIS A 241 -15.02 -15.72 5.46
CA HIS A 241 -13.89 -15.93 4.56
C HIS A 241 -14.31 -15.66 3.12
N GLY A 242 -13.35 -15.26 2.28
CA GLY A 242 -13.58 -15.08 0.84
C GLY A 242 -13.82 -16.39 0.10
N GLN A 243 -13.95 -16.32 -1.22
CA GLN A 243 -13.96 -17.49 -2.10
C GLN A 243 -12.57 -18.00 -2.47
N THR A 244 -11.51 -17.41 -1.90
CA THR A 244 -10.15 -17.89 -2.10
C THR A 244 -9.95 -19.26 -1.46
N GLU A 245 -8.94 -19.98 -1.94
CA GLU A 245 -8.57 -21.28 -1.37
C GLU A 245 -8.17 -21.14 0.10
N VAL A 246 -8.64 -22.08 0.92
CA VAL A 246 -8.24 -22.22 2.33
C VAL A 246 -7.28 -23.39 2.43
N PHE A 247 -6.03 -23.10 2.79
CA PHE A 247 -5.05 -24.16 3.02
C PHE A 247 -5.32 -24.87 4.36
N PRO A 248 -5.07 -26.19 4.45
CA PRO A 248 -5.12 -26.88 5.73
C PRO A 248 -4.07 -26.34 6.72
N ASP A 249 -4.35 -26.49 8.02
CA ASP A 249 -3.37 -26.19 9.06
C ASP A 249 -2.21 -27.21 9.04
N LYS A 250 -1.18 -26.99 9.88
CA LYS A 250 0.02 -27.85 9.99
C LYS A 250 -0.32 -29.32 10.24
N ASP A 251 -1.40 -29.56 10.96
CA ASP A 251 -1.89 -30.89 11.30
C ASP A 251 -2.90 -31.45 10.27
N GLY A 252 -3.07 -30.77 9.13
CA GLY A 252 -4.00 -31.15 8.05
C GLY A 252 -5.47 -30.82 8.34
N THR A 253 -5.75 -30.17 9.47
CA THR A 253 -7.11 -29.79 9.88
C THR A 253 -7.60 -28.54 9.16
N ASP A 254 -8.92 -28.40 9.06
CA ASP A 254 -9.55 -27.18 8.54
C ASP A 254 -9.40 -26.04 9.56
N PRO A 255 -8.74 -24.91 9.23
CA PRO A 255 -8.56 -23.80 10.15
C PRO A 255 -9.88 -23.13 10.57
N TYR A 256 -10.99 -23.38 9.85
CA TYR A 256 -12.33 -22.91 10.18
C TYR A 256 -13.24 -24.00 10.76
N ALA A 257 -12.71 -25.14 11.20
CA ALA A 257 -13.52 -26.24 11.75
C ALA A 257 -14.39 -25.79 12.94
N GLU A 258 -13.85 -25.02 13.88
CA GLU A 258 -14.57 -24.54 15.07
C GLU A 258 -15.72 -23.57 14.73
N PRO A 259 -15.53 -22.49 13.94
CA PRO A 259 -16.66 -21.63 13.56
C PRO A 259 -17.69 -22.33 12.68
N LYS A 260 -17.29 -23.32 11.85
CA LYS A 260 -18.22 -24.17 11.11
C LYS A 260 -19.06 -25.03 12.05
N LYS A 261 -18.44 -25.65 13.05
CA LYS A 261 -19.13 -26.44 14.09
C LYS A 261 -20.15 -25.62 14.87
N ARG A 262 -19.86 -24.34 15.11
CA ARG A 262 -20.78 -23.38 15.77
C ARG A 262 -21.88 -22.83 14.86
N GLY A 263 -21.82 -23.10 13.55
CA GLY A 263 -22.79 -22.57 12.58
C GLY A 263 -22.65 -21.06 12.30
N ILE A 264 -21.49 -20.46 12.64
CA ILE A 264 -21.24 -19.02 12.49
C ILE A 264 -20.31 -18.67 11.32
N PHE A 265 -19.84 -19.69 10.57
CA PHE A 265 -18.97 -19.52 9.42
C PHE A 265 -19.75 -19.17 8.14
N ARG A 266 -19.31 -18.15 7.40
CA ARG A 266 -19.90 -17.72 6.12
C ARG A 266 -18.84 -17.50 5.05
N ILE A 267 -19.13 -17.96 3.83
CA ILE A 267 -18.34 -17.66 2.64
C ILE A 267 -18.91 -16.42 1.96
N ILE A 268 -18.05 -15.45 1.66
CA ILE A 268 -18.41 -14.17 1.05
C ILE A 268 -17.79 -14.09 -0.34
N ASN A 269 -18.62 -13.80 -1.34
CA ASN A 269 -18.17 -13.52 -2.70
C ASN A 269 -17.95 -12.00 -2.87
N SER A 270 -16.69 -11.57 -2.93
CA SER A 270 -16.30 -10.18 -3.20
C SER A 270 -16.55 -9.76 -4.65
N ARG A 271 -16.84 -10.70 -5.56
CA ARG A 271 -16.91 -10.52 -7.02
C ARG A 271 -15.63 -9.96 -7.64
N ASN A 272 -14.52 -10.03 -6.91
CA ASN A 272 -13.21 -9.58 -7.33
C ASN A 272 -12.19 -10.70 -7.08
N GLY A 273 -11.62 -11.21 -8.17
CA GLY A 273 -10.62 -12.27 -8.15
C GLY A 273 -9.19 -11.79 -7.99
N LEU A 274 -8.94 -10.48 -7.83
CA LEU A 274 -7.58 -9.95 -7.70
C LEU A 274 -6.91 -10.43 -6.42
N THR A 275 -5.75 -11.07 -6.57
CA THR A 275 -4.90 -11.55 -5.49
C THR A 275 -3.58 -10.80 -5.42
N THR A 276 -2.85 -10.98 -4.31
CA THR A 276 -1.47 -10.49 -4.17
C THR A 276 -0.57 -11.02 -5.29
N ASP A 277 -0.73 -12.28 -5.68
CA ASP A 277 0.07 -12.89 -6.75
C ASP A 277 -0.20 -12.23 -8.11
N ASP A 278 -1.46 -11.88 -8.41
CA ASP A 278 -1.80 -11.15 -9.64
C ASP A 278 -1.14 -9.78 -9.70
N ILE A 279 -1.08 -9.07 -8.57
CA ILE A 279 -0.44 -7.75 -8.49
C ILE A 279 1.07 -7.88 -8.74
N VAL A 280 1.71 -8.84 -8.08
CA VAL A 280 3.14 -9.11 -8.24
C VAL A 280 3.43 -9.47 -9.71
N GLN A 281 2.65 -10.37 -10.30
CA GLN A 281 2.81 -10.79 -11.69
C GLN A 281 2.66 -9.61 -12.66
N ARG A 282 1.64 -8.77 -12.49
CA ARG A 282 1.44 -7.56 -13.32
C ARG A 282 2.61 -6.59 -13.22
N ILE A 283 3.20 -6.42 -12.03
CA ILE A 283 4.34 -5.53 -11.82
C ILE A 283 5.59 -6.09 -12.50
N ILE A 284 5.84 -7.39 -12.38
CA ILE A 284 6.98 -8.07 -13.02
C ILE A 284 6.87 -7.99 -14.55
N GLU A 285 5.70 -8.29 -15.12
CA GLU A 285 5.46 -8.23 -16.57
C GLU A 285 5.68 -6.83 -17.12
N ASN A 286 5.14 -5.81 -16.46
CA ASN A 286 5.32 -4.41 -16.87
C ASN A 286 6.78 -3.96 -16.78
N ARG A 287 7.55 -4.48 -15.80
CA ARG A 287 8.98 -4.19 -15.67
C ARG A 287 9.78 -4.77 -16.83
N LEU A 288 9.55 -6.03 -17.20
CA LEU A 288 10.22 -6.66 -18.34
C LEU A 288 9.94 -5.88 -19.63
N GLN A 289 8.71 -5.41 -19.81
CA GLN A 289 8.35 -4.54 -20.94
C GLN A 289 9.02 -3.16 -20.89
N PHE A 290 9.16 -2.58 -19.70
CA PHE A 290 9.88 -1.31 -19.52
C PHE A 290 11.38 -1.46 -19.81
N GLU A 291 12.03 -2.48 -19.27
CA GLU A 291 13.46 -2.75 -19.52
C GLU A 291 13.74 -3.03 -21.00
N ALA A 292 12.92 -3.85 -21.65
CA ALA A 292 13.05 -4.12 -23.08
C ALA A 292 12.87 -2.84 -23.94
N ARG A 293 11.96 -1.94 -23.55
CA ARG A 293 11.79 -0.64 -24.23
C ARG A 293 13.00 0.27 -23.99
N ASN A 294 13.52 0.31 -22.75
CA ASN A 294 14.64 1.16 -22.41
C ASN A 294 15.94 0.70 -23.11
N GLN A 295 16.21 -0.61 -23.13
CA GLN A 295 17.34 -1.19 -23.88
C GLN A 295 17.28 -0.85 -25.38
N LYS A 296 16.10 -0.94 -26.01
CA LYS A 296 15.93 -0.54 -27.42
C LYS A 296 16.18 0.94 -27.64
N LYS A 297 15.77 1.79 -26.68
CA LYS A 297 16.00 3.24 -26.74
C LYS A 297 17.48 3.58 -26.57
N GLU A 298 18.14 3.01 -25.57
CA GLU A 298 19.58 3.17 -25.31
C GLU A 298 20.43 2.70 -26.51
N ALA A 299 20.10 1.55 -27.11
CA ALA A 299 20.78 1.06 -28.30
C ALA A 299 20.65 2.03 -29.49
N LYS A 300 19.48 2.65 -29.66
CA LYS A 300 19.25 3.67 -30.69
C LYS A 300 20.04 4.95 -30.40
N GLU A 301 20.05 5.42 -29.15
CA GLU A 301 20.79 6.62 -28.74
C GLU A 301 22.30 6.43 -28.90
N MET A 302 22.84 5.27 -28.50
CA MET A 302 24.25 4.93 -28.70
C MET A 302 24.63 4.88 -30.19
N ALA A 303 23.80 4.28 -31.04
CA ALA A 303 24.03 4.27 -32.48
C ALA A 303 24.03 5.68 -33.10
N VAL A 304 23.18 6.58 -32.61
CA VAL A 304 23.18 7.99 -33.06
C VAL A 304 24.44 8.72 -32.61
N ILE A 305 24.89 8.53 -31.36
CA ILE A 305 26.13 9.13 -30.85
C ILE A 305 27.34 8.62 -31.63
N GLU A 306 27.40 7.32 -31.94
CA GLU A 306 28.49 6.72 -32.71
C GLU A 306 28.50 7.25 -34.16
N ALA A 307 27.34 7.42 -34.77
CA ALA A 307 27.21 8.01 -36.11
C ALA A 307 27.64 9.49 -36.15
N LEU A 308 27.30 10.27 -35.12
CA LEU A 308 27.73 11.67 -34.99
C LEU A 308 29.26 11.76 -34.82
N LYS A 309 29.84 10.92 -33.96
CA LYS A 309 31.30 10.85 -33.80
C LYS A 309 32.02 10.48 -35.08
N ARG A 310 31.53 9.49 -35.83
CA ARG A 310 32.09 9.14 -37.15
C ARG A 310 32.08 10.32 -38.12
N ARG A 311 30.99 11.08 -38.17
CA ARG A 311 30.91 12.28 -39.02
C ARG A 311 31.89 13.36 -38.59
N GLU A 312 32.00 13.63 -37.29
CA GLU A 312 32.99 14.59 -36.77
C GLU A 312 34.43 14.17 -37.08
N ASP A 313 34.73 12.87 -36.99
CA ASP A 313 36.05 12.33 -37.31
C ASP A 313 36.34 12.37 -38.82
N GLU A 314 35.33 12.11 -39.66
CA GLU A 314 35.43 12.26 -41.13
C GLU A 314 35.66 13.73 -41.53
N GLU A 315 34.94 14.67 -40.92
CA GLU A 315 35.11 16.12 -41.15
C GLU A 315 36.49 16.62 -40.70
N LYS A 316 36.99 16.16 -39.53
CA LYS A 316 38.34 16.49 -39.06
C LYS A 316 39.43 15.92 -39.96
N ASN A 317 39.28 14.70 -40.44
CA ASN A 317 40.24 14.08 -41.35
C ASN A 317 40.26 14.75 -42.72
N GLN A 318 39.11 15.21 -43.23
CA GLN A 318 39.05 16.01 -44.46
C GLN A 318 39.69 17.39 -44.28
N ALA A 319 39.49 18.04 -43.13
CA ALA A 319 40.11 19.32 -42.82
C ALA A 319 41.64 19.21 -42.61
N ALA A 320 42.15 18.07 -42.14
CA ALA A 320 43.58 17.82 -41.99
C ALA A 320 44.28 17.40 -43.30
N ALA A 321 43.52 17.02 -44.33
CA ALA A 321 44.03 16.62 -45.64
C ALA A 321 44.07 17.77 -46.68
N GLN A 322 43.51 18.95 -46.33
CA GLN A 322 43.58 20.19 -47.09
C GLN A 322 44.68 21.11 -46.55
#